data_AF-A0A495JJI5-F1
#
_entry.id   AF-A0A495JJI5-F1
#
_cell.length_a   1.000
_cell.length_b   1.000
_cell.length_c   1.000
_cell.angle_alpha   90.00
_cell.angle_beta   90.00
_cell.angle_gamma   90.00
#
_symmetry.space_group_name_H-M   'P 1'
#
loop_
_entity.id
_entity.type
_entity.pdbx_description
1 polymer ?
#
loop_
_entity_poly.entity_id
_entity_poly.type
_entity_poly.pdbx_seq_one_letter_code
_entity_poly.pdbx_strand_id
1 'polypeptide(L)'
;MMILGLVRWMQPVHGYDVRRELLSWSADEWANVQPGSIYHALRKLTEEGLLREVATEQVGARPARTTYEVTEKGEDEFETLLRDMWWRLRTPVDPFAAAFSFLPALPREEASAALRNRAQLLRAAHESMRASLDSDWVRKSKPVHVGWMFELWLARAEAEAGWCERIAERIESGVSYLPEELSEAPGWEAMREQTERLAGVDREVPGNE
;
A
#
# COMPACT_ATOMS: atom_id res chain seq x y z
N MET A 1 -4.29 -13.82 8.46
CA MET A 1 -2.88 -14.25 8.34
C MET A 1 -1.98 -13.58 9.38
N MET A 2 -1.75 -12.26 9.36
CA MET A 2 -0.69 -11.64 10.20
C MET A 2 -0.86 -11.90 11.71
N ILE A 3 -2.04 -11.65 12.27
CA ILE A 3 -2.33 -11.89 13.70
C ILE A 3 -2.13 -13.37 14.07
N LEU A 4 -2.62 -14.29 13.24
CA LEU A 4 -2.48 -15.73 13.42
C LEU A 4 -1.00 -16.16 13.42
N GLY A 5 -0.20 -15.65 12.47
CA GLY A 5 1.24 -15.91 12.39
C GLY A 5 2.02 -15.34 13.57
N LEU A 6 1.63 -14.18 14.09
CA LEU A 6 2.27 -13.58 15.25
C LEU A 6 1.96 -14.36 16.53
N VAL A 7 0.70 -14.77 16.73
CA VAL A 7 0.33 -15.66 17.84
C VAL A 7 1.13 -16.97 17.74
N ARG A 8 1.16 -17.60 16.56
CA ARG A 8 1.93 -18.82 16.31
C ARG A 8 3.41 -18.69 16.71
N TRP A 9 4.03 -17.53 16.48
CA TRP A 9 5.43 -17.31 16.79
C TRP A 9 5.70 -17.04 18.28
N MET A 10 4.79 -16.33 18.95
CA MET A 10 4.96 -15.90 20.35
C MET A 10 4.25 -16.79 21.37
N GLN A 11 3.48 -17.78 20.91
CA GLN A 11 2.59 -18.57 21.76
C GLN A 11 3.31 -19.31 22.91
N PRO A 12 2.63 -19.46 24.07
CA PRO A 12 1.38 -18.80 24.44
C PRO A 12 1.58 -17.28 24.63
N VAL A 13 0.66 -16.46 24.10
CA VAL A 13 0.83 -14.98 24.11
C VAL A 13 -0.44 -14.24 24.51
N HIS A 14 -0.30 -13.14 25.26
CA HIS A 14 -1.44 -12.27 25.57
C HIS A 14 -1.82 -11.39 24.38
N GLY A 15 -3.12 -11.14 24.21
CA GLY A 15 -3.62 -10.24 23.16
C GLY A 15 -3.03 -8.81 23.24
N TYR A 16 -2.67 -8.34 24.44
CA TYR A 16 -1.97 -7.07 24.61
C TYR A 16 -0.55 -7.11 24.02
N ASP A 17 0.19 -8.20 24.22
CA ASP A 17 1.55 -8.34 23.69
C ASP A 17 1.53 -8.50 22.17
N VAL A 18 0.54 -9.23 21.62
CA VAL A 18 0.26 -9.29 20.17
C VAL A 18 0.05 -7.89 19.61
N ARG A 19 -0.80 -7.07 20.25
CA ARG A 19 -1.04 -5.69 19.83
C ARG A 19 0.23 -4.83 19.93
N ARG A 20 0.98 -4.94 21.02
CA ARG A 20 2.21 -4.16 21.23
C ARG A 20 3.25 -4.47 20.15
N GLU A 21 3.40 -5.74 19.79
CA GLU A 21 4.36 -6.16 18.77
C GLU A 21 3.94 -5.73 17.36
N LEU A 22 2.64 -5.84 17.02
CA LEU A 22 2.12 -5.30 15.75
C LEU A 22 2.36 -3.80 15.59
N LEU A 23 2.19 -3.05 16.68
CA LEU A 23 2.45 -1.61 16.72
C LEU A 23 3.94 -1.29 16.64
N SER A 24 4.81 -2.10 17.26
CA SER A 24 6.26 -1.88 17.20
C SER A 24 6.82 -2.11 15.79
N TRP A 25 6.07 -2.81 14.94
CA TRP A 25 6.40 -3.06 13.53
C TRP A 25 5.79 -2.03 12.57
N SER A 26 5.02 -1.06 13.07
CA SER A 26 4.17 -0.19 12.23
C SER A 26 3.34 -0.99 11.22
N ALA A 27 2.77 -2.13 11.64
CA ALA A 27 2.03 -3.04 10.75
C ALA A 27 0.76 -2.43 10.16
N ASP A 28 0.29 -1.31 10.69
CA ASP A 28 -0.75 -0.48 10.10
C ASP A 28 -0.31 0.13 8.76
N GLU A 29 0.96 0.51 8.62
CA GLU A 29 1.49 1.15 7.42
C GLU A 29 1.66 0.17 6.24
N TRP A 30 2.05 -1.08 6.51
CA TRP A 30 2.42 -2.04 5.44
C TRP A 30 1.57 -3.32 5.39
N ALA A 31 0.86 -3.66 6.47
CA ALA A 31 -0.02 -4.84 6.52
C ALA A 31 -1.50 -4.49 6.74
N ASN A 32 -1.85 -3.20 6.78
CA ASN A 32 -3.20 -2.69 7.05
C ASN A 32 -3.84 -3.30 8.33
N VAL A 33 -3.01 -3.58 9.34
CA VAL A 33 -3.48 -4.14 10.61
C VAL A 33 -3.84 -2.99 11.54
N GLN A 34 -5.14 -2.66 11.58
CA GLN A 34 -5.62 -1.55 12.39
C GLN A 34 -5.55 -1.89 13.89
N PRO A 35 -4.95 -1.03 14.75
CA PRO A 35 -4.77 -1.33 16.17
C PRO A 35 -6.08 -1.63 16.92
N GLY A 36 -7.18 -0.99 16.49
CA GLY A 36 -8.52 -1.18 17.06
C GLY A 36 -9.18 -2.52 16.69
N SER A 37 -8.75 -3.18 15.62
CA SER A 37 -9.36 -4.44 15.17
C SER A 37 -8.68 -5.69 15.73
N ILE A 38 -7.51 -5.56 16.38
CA ILE A 38 -6.68 -6.69 16.82
C ILE A 38 -7.43 -7.59 17.82
N TYR A 39 -8.07 -7.00 18.85
CA TYR A 39 -8.83 -7.80 19.83
C TYR A 39 -10.08 -8.43 19.23
N HIS A 40 -10.71 -7.77 18.26
CA HIS A 40 -11.83 -8.35 17.52
C HIS A 40 -11.36 -9.53 16.67
N ALA A 41 -10.22 -9.40 16.00
CA ALA A 41 -9.62 -10.48 15.21
C ALA A 41 -9.19 -11.67 16.08
N LEU A 42 -8.59 -11.45 17.26
CA LEU A 42 -8.25 -12.53 18.19
C LEU A 42 -9.49 -13.32 18.61
N ARG A 43 -10.57 -12.63 19.01
CA ARG A 43 -11.85 -13.29 19.33
C ARG A 43 -12.40 -14.08 18.15
N LYS A 44 -12.44 -13.48 16.95
CA LYS A 44 -12.91 -14.15 15.74
C LYS A 44 -12.09 -15.40 15.40
N LEU A 45 -10.76 -15.34 15.51
CA LEU A 45 -9.90 -16.50 15.28
C LEU A 45 -10.14 -17.61 16.32
N THR A 46 -10.45 -17.27 17.57
CA THR A 46 -10.87 -18.23 18.59
C THR A 46 -12.24 -18.84 18.28
N GLU A 47 -13.24 -18.03 17.90
CA GLU A 47 -14.58 -18.48 17.49
C GLU A 47 -14.52 -19.42 16.28
N GLU A 48 -13.61 -19.16 15.34
CA GLU A 48 -13.35 -20.02 14.18
C GLU A 48 -12.53 -21.27 14.52
N GLY A 49 -12.07 -21.42 15.77
CA GLY A 49 -11.28 -22.55 16.25
C GLY A 49 -9.84 -22.58 15.74
N LEU A 50 -9.33 -21.45 15.24
CA LEU A 50 -7.95 -21.28 14.78
C LEU A 50 -6.99 -20.96 15.94
N LEU A 51 -7.53 -20.35 17.00
CA LEU A 51 -6.84 -20.13 18.26
C LEU A 51 -7.61 -20.80 19.40
N ARG A 52 -6.91 -21.11 20.50
CA ARG A 52 -7.49 -21.52 21.77
C ARG A 52 -7.02 -20.62 22.90
N GLU A 53 -7.90 -20.38 23.87
CA GLU A 53 -7.56 -19.67 25.11
C GLU A 53 -6.98 -20.67 26.11
N VAL A 54 -5.83 -20.34 26.72
CA VAL A 54 -5.05 -21.31 27.53
C VAL A 54 -4.99 -20.93 28.99
N ALA A 55 -4.84 -19.65 29.29
CA ALA A 55 -4.90 -19.15 30.66
C ALA A 55 -5.61 -17.79 30.72
N THR A 56 -6.41 -17.64 31.77
CA THR A 56 -6.96 -16.36 32.21
C THR A 56 -6.34 -16.06 33.56
N GLU A 57 -5.08 -15.60 33.58
CA GLU A 57 -4.46 -15.24 34.86
C GLU A 57 -5.08 -13.95 35.37
N GLN A 58 -5.65 -14.02 36.57
CA GLN A 58 -6.14 -12.86 37.33
C GLN A 58 -5.19 -12.63 38.52
N VAL A 59 -4.16 -11.81 38.32
CA VAL A 59 -3.26 -11.40 39.40
C VAL A 59 -3.87 -10.19 40.11
N GLY A 60 -4.50 -10.43 41.26
CA GLY A 60 -5.07 -9.38 42.12
C GLY A 60 -6.30 -8.68 41.51
N ALA A 61 -6.40 -7.35 41.67
CA ALA A 61 -7.54 -6.55 41.20
C ALA A 61 -7.46 -6.12 39.72
N ARG A 62 -6.53 -6.69 38.93
CA ARG A 62 -6.39 -6.37 37.50
C ARG A 62 -7.34 -7.23 36.65
N PRO A 63 -7.77 -6.72 35.47
CA PRO A 63 -8.58 -7.50 34.54
C PRO A 63 -7.87 -8.81 34.18
N ALA A 64 -8.63 -9.89 34.16
CA ALA A 64 -8.24 -11.19 33.64
C ALA A 64 -7.56 -11.04 32.26
N ARG A 65 -6.35 -11.60 32.10
CA ARG A 65 -5.62 -11.56 30.83
C ARG A 65 -5.67 -12.90 30.13
N THR A 66 -6.33 -12.95 28.98
CA THR A 66 -6.38 -14.13 28.12
C THR A 66 -5.05 -14.33 27.39
N THR A 67 -4.48 -15.52 27.46
CA THR A 67 -3.42 -16.00 26.55
C THR A 67 -4.02 -16.83 25.43
N TYR A 68 -3.43 -16.72 24.24
CA TYR A 68 -3.82 -17.45 23.04
C TYR A 68 -2.69 -18.38 22.61
N GLU A 69 -3.07 -19.58 22.17
CA GLU A 69 -2.22 -20.52 21.42
C GLU A 69 -2.91 -20.86 20.10
N VAL A 70 -2.12 -21.24 19.11
CA VAL A 70 -2.65 -21.71 17.83
C VAL A 70 -3.14 -23.16 17.96
N THR A 71 -4.19 -23.52 17.23
CA THR A 71 -4.65 -24.91 17.12
C THR A 71 -4.03 -25.58 15.89
N GLU A 72 -4.16 -26.91 15.76
CA GLU A 72 -3.77 -27.62 14.53
C GLU A 72 -4.49 -27.04 13.30
N LYS A 73 -5.79 -26.76 13.42
CA LYS A 73 -6.56 -26.05 12.38
C LYS A 73 -5.97 -24.66 12.06
N GLY A 74 -5.51 -23.94 13.07
CA GLY A 74 -4.86 -22.64 12.91
C GLY A 74 -3.51 -22.71 12.20
N GLU A 75 -2.73 -23.78 12.43
CA GLU A 75 -1.49 -24.06 11.70
C GLU A 75 -1.77 -24.28 10.22
N ASP A 76 -2.70 -25.17 9.88
CA ASP A 76 -3.09 -25.47 8.50
C ASP A 76 -3.61 -24.24 7.76
N GLU A 77 -4.44 -23.42 8.42
CA GLU A 77 -4.96 -22.18 7.87
C GLU A 77 -3.85 -21.15 7.65
N PHE A 78 -2.93 -21.01 8.61
CA PHE A 78 -1.78 -20.11 8.45
C PHE A 78 -0.92 -20.51 7.24
N GLU A 79 -0.60 -21.79 7.09
CA GLU A 79 0.16 -22.29 5.94
C GLU A 79 -0.57 -22.07 4.63
N THR A 80 -1.88 -22.33 4.59
CA THR A 80 -2.72 -22.12 3.41
C THR A 80 -2.72 -20.66 2.98
N LEU A 81 -2.98 -19.75 3.91
CA LEU A 81 -2.97 -18.31 3.66
C LEU A 81 -1.60 -17.81 3.23
N LEU A 82 -0.53 -18.29 3.87
CA LEU A 82 0.84 -17.92 3.50
C LEU A 82 1.14 -18.37 2.07
N ARG A 83 0.89 -19.64 1.73
CA ARG A 83 1.10 -20.17 0.39
C ARG A 83 0.27 -19.42 -0.65
N ASP A 84 -0.98 -19.09 -0.35
CA ASP A 84 -1.82 -18.28 -1.25
C ASP A 84 -1.17 -16.94 -1.60
N MET A 85 -0.61 -16.23 -0.61
CA MET A 85 0.09 -14.95 -0.84
C MET A 85 1.38 -15.10 -1.65
N TRP A 86 2.07 -16.24 -1.54
CA TRP A 86 3.30 -16.51 -2.31
C TRP A 86 3.03 -16.96 -3.74
N TRP A 87 1.99 -17.76 -3.94
CA TRP A 87 1.68 -18.37 -5.25
C TRP A 87 0.70 -17.57 -6.10
N ARG A 88 0.03 -16.56 -5.52
CA ARG A 88 -0.88 -15.69 -6.26
C ARG A 88 -0.41 -14.24 -6.21
N LEU A 89 -0.25 -13.64 -7.38
CA LEU A 89 -0.03 -12.21 -7.49
C LEU A 89 -1.35 -11.48 -7.20
N ARG A 90 -1.41 -10.80 -6.06
CA ARG A 90 -2.50 -9.88 -5.72
C ARG A 90 -1.98 -8.46 -5.82
N THR A 91 -2.52 -7.68 -6.76
CA THR A 91 -2.17 -6.27 -6.91
C THR A 91 -2.93 -5.45 -5.86
N PRO A 92 -2.25 -4.62 -5.05
CA PRO A 92 -2.94 -3.70 -4.15
C PRO A 92 -3.77 -2.69 -4.94
N VAL A 93 -4.87 -2.22 -4.36
CA VAL A 93 -5.64 -1.11 -4.93
C VAL A 93 -4.84 0.17 -4.71
N ASP A 94 -4.44 0.82 -5.80
CA ASP A 94 -3.70 2.07 -5.77
C ASP A 94 -4.63 3.27 -6.07
N PRO A 95 -4.90 4.15 -5.09
CA PRO A 95 -5.69 5.36 -5.32
C PRO A 95 -5.08 6.29 -6.38
N PHE A 96 -3.76 6.29 -6.55
CA PHE A 96 -3.11 7.10 -7.57
C PHE A 96 -3.44 6.61 -8.98
N ALA A 97 -3.50 5.29 -9.21
CA ALA A 97 -3.94 4.74 -10.49
C ALA A 97 -5.37 5.18 -10.85
N ALA A 98 -6.27 5.25 -9.87
CA ALA A 98 -7.63 5.76 -10.07
C ALA A 98 -7.66 7.28 -10.36
N ALA A 99 -6.80 8.07 -9.72
CA ALA A 99 -6.68 9.50 -10.06
C ALA A 99 -6.08 9.68 -11.47
N PHE A 100 -5.06 8.90 -11.81
CA PHE A 100 -4.37 8.97 -13.09
C PHE A 100 -5.26 8.59 -14.28
N SER A 101 -6.27 7.72 -14.11
CA SER A 101 -7.23 7.45 -15.19
C SER A 101 -8.04 8.67 -15.61
N PHE A 102 -8.05 9.74 -14.79
CA PHE A 102 -8.65 11.03 -15.10
C PHE A 102 -7.59 12.12 -15.38
N LEU A 103 -6.38 11.75 -15.79
CA LEU A 103 -5.29 12.69 -16.09
C LEU A 103 -5.74 13.92 -16.92
N PRO A 104 -6.56 13.78 -17.98
CA PRO A 104 -6.97 14.92 -18.80
C PRO A 104 -7.95 15.88 -18.11
N ALA A 105 -8.42 15.56 -16.90
CA ALA A 105 -9.21 16.48 -16.09
C ALA A 105 -8.36 17.58 -15.42
N LEU A 106 -7.04 17.43 -15.38
CA LEU A 106 -6.12 18.43 -14.85
C LEU A 106 -5.46 19.24 -15.97
N PRO A 107 -5.21 20.56 -15.76
CA PRO A 107 -4.32 21.33 -16.61
C PRO A 107 -2.95 20.63 -16.75
N ARG A 108 -2.36 20.69 -17.95
CA ARG A 108 -1.09 20.00 -18.23
C ARG A 108 0.04 20.40 -17.28
N GLU A 109 0.14 21.69 -16.98
CA GLU A 109 1.15 22.23 -16.05
C GLU A 109 0.96 21.70 -14.62
N GLU A 110 -0.31 21.60 -14.18
CA GLU A 110 -0.63 21.04 -12.86
C GLU A 110 -0.33 19.54 -12.81
N ALA A 111 -0.68 18.81 -13.87
CA ALA A 111 -0.43 17.38 -13.97
C ALA A 111 1.07 17.04 -13.95
N SER A 112 1.90 17.77 -14.71
CA SER A 112 3.36 17.56 -14.71
C SER A 112 3.97 17.94 -13.35
N ALA A 113 3.56 19.07 -12.77
CA ALA A 113 4.01 19.49 -11.44
C ALA A 113 3.64 18.46 -10.36
N ALA A 114 2.42 17.91 -10.39
CA ALA A 114 1.97 16.88 -9.46
C ALA A 114 2.79 15.60 -9.55
N LEU A 115 3.14 15.15 -10.77
CA LEU A 115 4.03 14.00 -10.98
C LEU A 115 5.45 14.25 -10.46
N ARG A 116 6.01 15.45 -10.69
CA ARG A 116 7.33 15.82 -10.15
C ARG A 116 7.32 15.86 -8.63
N ASN A 117 6.27 16.42 -8.03
CA ASN A 117 6.08 16.39 -6.59
C ASN A 117 5.98 14.94 -6.06
N ARG A 118 5.21 14.07 -6.72
CA ARG A 118 5.15 12.65 -6.38
C ARG A 118 6.53 11.97 -6.43
N ALA A 119 7.32 12.26 -7.48
CA ALA A 119 8.68 11.74 -7.60
C ALA A 119 9.58 12.18 -6.43
N GLN A 120 9.47 13.45 -6.00
CA GLN A 120 10.22 13.96 -4.85
C GLN A 120 9.82 13.25 -3.55
N LEU A 121 8.52 13.07 -3.30
CA LEU A 121 8.02 12.35 -2.12
C LEU A 121 8.52 10.90 -2.08
N LEU A 122 8.49 10.20 -3.23
CA LEU A 122 9.00 8.84 -3.36
C LEU A 122 10.51 8.77 -3.07
N ARG A 123 11.30 9.72 -3.59
CA ARG A 123 12.75 9.79 -3.34
C ARG A 123 13.07 10.10 -1.87
N ALA A 124 12.33 11.01 -1.25
CA ALA A 124 12.51 11.33 0.16
C ALA A 124 12.22 10.11 1.07
N ALA A 125 11.13 9.38 0.79
CA ALA A 125 10.81 8.14 1.49
C ALA A 125 11.91 7.07 1.27
N HIS A 126 12.42 6.98 0.04
CA HIS A 126 13.49 6.07 -0.33
C HIS A 126 14.82 6.38 0.39
N GLU A 127 15.21 7.66 0.51
CA GLU A 127 16.40 8.06 1.27
C GLU A 127 16.31 7.70 2.75
N SER A 128 15.15 7.95 3.37
CA SER A 128 14.89 7.58 4.77
C SER A 128 15.00 6.06 4.99
N MET A 129 14.42 5.28 4.07
CA MET A 129 14.45 3.82 4.12
C MET A 129 15.86 3.25 3.87
N ARG A 130 16.62 3.83 2.94
CA ARG A 130 18.02 3.45 2.70
C ARG A 130 18.91 3.74 3.90
N ALA A 131 18.80 4.92 4.50
CA ALA A 131 19.54 5.26 5.71
C ALA A 131 19.25 4.27 6.86
N SER A 132 18.01 3.78 6.93
CA SER A 132 17.61 2.77 7.91
C SER A 132 18.24 1.40 7.62
N LEU A 133 18.30 0.97 6.36
CA LEU A 133 18.97 -0.28 5.94
C LEU A 133 20.49 -0.27 6.13
N ASP A 134 21.12 0.88 5.92
CA ASP A 134 22.56 1.04 6.10
C ASP A 134 22.95 1.16 7.58
N SER A 135 21.98 1.34 8.47
CA SER A 135 22.23 1.30 9.90
C SER A 135 22.62 -0.12 10.36
N ASP A 136 23.66 -0.18 11.19
CA ASP A 136 24.10 -1.41 11.86
C ASP A 136 22.99 -2.05 12.70
N TRP A 137 22.04 -1.25 13.17
CA TRP A 137 20.92 -1.73 13.97
C TRP A 137 20.01 -2.65 13.17
N VAL A 138 19.57 -2.28 11.96
CA VAL A 138 18.69 -3.15 11.15
C VAL A 138 19.41 -4.45 10.79
N ARG A 139 20.67 -4.36 10.35
CA ARG A 139 21.48 -5.54 9.95
C ARG A 139 21.73 -6.52 11.10
N LYS A 140 21.82 -6.04 12.35
CA LYS A 140 22.13 -6.86 13.52
C LYS A 140 20.91 -7.25 14.36
N SER A 141 19.78 -6.55 14.24
CA SER A 141 18.61 -6.76 15.11
C SER A 141 17.39 -7.38 14.43
N LYS A 142 17.40 -7.53 13.09
CA LYS A 142 16.27 -8.06 12.32
C LYS A 142 16.68 -9.32 11.52
N PRO A 143 15.74 -10.24 11.25
CA PRO A 143 15.98 -11.34 10.33
C PRO A 143 16.43 -10.85 8.95
N VAL A 144 17.32 -11.59 8.29
CA VAL A 144 17.94 -11.19 7.00
C VAL A 144 16.89 -10.85 5.92
N HIS A 145 15.79 -11.61 5.85
CA HIS A 145 14.75 -11.39 4.84
C HIS A 145 14.00 -10.06 5.00
N VAL A 146 14.03 -9.44 6.18
CA VAL A 146 13.46 -8.09 6.38
C VAL A 146 14.27 -7.08 5.57
N GLY A 147 15.59 -7.24 5.48
CA GLY A 147 16.44 -6.44 4.60
C GLY A 147 16.02 -6.57 3.13
N TRP A 148 15.78 -7.80 2.66
CA TRP A 148 15.32 -8.07 1.30
C TRP A 148 13.95 -7.47 0.99
N MET A 149 13.04 -7.41 1.98
CA MET A 149 11.77 -6.72 1.83
C MET A 149 11.96 -5.22 1.58
N PHE A 150 12.82 -4.56 2.36
CA PHE A 150 13.15 -3.15 2.15
C PHE A 150 13.84 -2.92 0.81
N GLU A 151 14.74 -3.81 0.37
CA GLU A 151 15.36 -3.75 -0.96
C GLU A 151 14.30 -3.74 -2.08
N LEU A 152 13.26 -4.60 -1.98
CA LEU A 152 12.15 -4.60 -2.93
C LEU A 152 11.36 -3.28 -2.90
N TRP A 153 11.09 -2.73 -1.73
CA TRP A 153 10.39 -1.44 -1.60
C TRP A 153 11.20 -0.28 -2.18
N LEU A 154 12.51 -0.25 -1.95
CA LEU A 154 13.41 0.74 -2.54
C LEU A 154 13.39 0.64 -4.07
N ALA A 155 13.50 -0.58 -4.62
CA ALA A 155 13.46 -0.78 -6.07
C ALA A 155 12.14 -0.31 -6.69
N ARG A 156 11.00 -0.54 -6.02
CA ARG A 156 9.68 -0.06 -6.47
C ARG A 156 9.59 1.46 -6.45
N ALA A 157 10.02 2.10 -5.34
CA ALA A 157 9.97 3.55 -5.19
C ALA A 157 10.85 4.26 -6.24
N GLU A 158 12.05 3.75 -6.49
CA GLU A 158 12.97 4.30 -7.50
C GLU A 158 12.37 4.17 -8.91
N ALA A 159 11.83 3.00 -9.25
CA ALA A 159 11.20 2.76 -10.55
C ALA A 159 10.00 3.69 -10.78
N GLU A 160 9.17 3.90 -9.76
CA GLU A 160 8.00 4.77 -9.83
C GLU A 160 8.39 6.26 -9.88
N ALA A 161 9.39 6.70 -9.09
CA ALA A 161 9.89 8.07 -9.14
C ALA A 161 10.47 8.39 -10.53
N GLY A 162 11.27 7.48 -11.09
CA GLY A 162 11.78 7.60 -12.45
C GLY A 162 10.67 7.59 -13.50
N TRP A 163 9.61 6.81 -13.30
CA TRP A 163 8.43 6.85 -14.18
C TRP A 163 7.71 8.20 -14.13
N CYS A 164 7.49 8.75 -12.93
CA CYS A 164 6.82 10.04 -12.74
C CYS A 164 7.52 11.17 -13.50
N GLU A 165 8.85 11.29 -13.40
CA GLU A 165 9.62 12.31 -14.12
C GLU A 165 9.48 12.15 -15.64
N ARG A 166 9.63 10.92 -16.15
CA ARG A 166 9.51 10.66 -17.60
C ARG A 166 8.12 11.00 -18.13
N ILE A 167 7.06 10.75 -17.37
CA ILE A 167 5.70 11.10 -17.79
C ILE A 167 5.45 12.60 -17.69
N ALA A 168 5.98 13.28 -16.66
CA ALA A 168 5.93 14.74 -16.56
C ALA A 168 6.57 15.41 -17.78
N GLU A 169 7.77 14.96 -18.17
CA GLU A 169 8.46 15.45 -19.38
C GLU A 169 7.63 15.23 -20.66
N ARG A 170 6.98 14.07 -20.79
CA ARG A 170 6.09 13.81 -21.93
C ARG A 170 4.89 14.75 -21.96
N ILE A 171 4.27 15.01 -20.80
CA ILE A 171 3.15 15.95 -20.69
C ILE A 171 3.59 17.35 -21.10
N GLU A 172 4.74 17.81 -20.58
CA GLU A 172 5.35 19.12 -20.88
C GLU A 172 5.70 19.26 -22.36
N SER A 173 6.11 18.17 -23.03
CA SER A 173 6.36 18.16 -24.48
C SER A 173 5.12 18.29 -25.35
N GLY A 174 3.91 18.29 -24.76
CA GLY A 174 2.66 18.43 -25.48
C GLY A 174 2.13 17.12 -26.08
N VAL A 175 2.53 15.96 -25.56
CA VAL A 175 2.05 14.66 -26.07
C VAL A 175 0.51 14.59 -26.08
N SER A 176 -0.08 14.04 -27.13
CA SER A 176 -1.52 13.76 -27.15
C SER A 176 -1.87 12.70 -26.12
N TYR A 177 -2.96 12.93 -25.38
CA TYR A 177 -3.51 11.94 -24.45
C TYR A 177 -4.42 10.92 -25.14
N LEU A 178 -4.87 11.23 -26.36
CA LEU A 178 -5.65 10.33 -27.19
C LEU A 178 -4.75 9.81 -28.33
N PRO A 179 -4.73 8.48 -28.58
CA PRO A 179 -4.22 7.94 -29.82
C PRO A 179 -4.89 8.61 -31.02
N GLU A 180 -4.17 8.74 -32.13
CA GLU A 180 -4.66 9.40 -33.34
C GLU A 180 -5.94 8.73 -33.87
N GLU A 181 -6.04 7.41 -33.76
CA GLU A 181 -7.17 6.61 -34.19
C GLU A 181 -8.42 6.80 -33.31
N LEU A 182 -8.23 7.16 -32.03
CA LEU A 182 -9.33 7.51 -31.12
C LEU A 182 -9.66 9.00 -31.15
N SER A 183 -8.76 9.82 -31.69
CA SER A 183 -8.99 11.25 -31.85
C SER A 183 -10.12 11.57 -32.82
N GLU A 184 -10.55 10.63 -33.67
CA GLU A 184 -11.72 10.78 -34.57
C GLU A 184 -12.88 9.83 -34.23
N ALA A 185 -12.71 8.94 -33.25
CA ALA A 185 -13.71 7.92 -32.94
C ALA A 185 -14.95 8.48 -32.20
N PRO A 186 -16.16 7.98 -32.50
CA PRO A 186 -17.39 8.37 -31.80
C PRO A 186 -17.39 7.88 -30.34
N GLY A 187 -17.88 8.71 -29.42
CA GLY A 187 -17.92 8.44 -27.96
C GLY A 187 -16.77 9.05 -27.15
N TRP A 188 -15.80 9.68 -27.82
CA TRP A 188 -14.69 10.41 -27.20
C TRP A 188 -14.77 11.93 -27.38
N GLU A 189 -15.88 12.45 -27.92
CA GLU A 189 -16.05 13.89 -28.21
C GLU A 189 -15.92 14.74 -26.94
N ALA A 190 -16.56 14.32 -25.84
CA ALA A 190 -16.56 15.06 -24.57
C ALA A 190 -15.15 15.19 -23.97
N MET A 191 -14.33 14.15 -24.08
CA MET A 191 -12.94 14.16 -23.60
C MET A 191 -12.06 15.04 -24.48
N ARG A 192 -12.32 15.06 -25.80
CA ARG A 192 -11.64 15.94 -26.77
C ARG A 192 -11.91 17.41 -26.45
N GLU A 193 -13.19 17.77 -26.31
CA GLU A 193 -13.61 19.14 -25.96
C GLU A 193 -13.06 19.58 -24.60
N GLN A 194 -13.02 18.68 -23.62
CA GLN A 194 -12.42 18.95 -22.31
C GLN A 194 -10.91 19.22 -22.42
N THR A 195 -10.20 18.40 -23.20
CA THR A 195 -8.75 18.54 -23.39
C THR A 195 -8.41 19.83 -24.15
N GLU A 196 -9.18 20.18 -25.19
CA GLU A 196 -9.04 21.43 -25.95
C GLU A 196 -9.30 22.67 -25.07
N ARG A 197 -10.36 22.64 -24.26
CA ARG A 197 -10.71 23.71 -23.31
C ARG A 197 -9.61 23.94 -22.29
N LEU A 198 -9.05 22.86 -21.74
CA LEU A 198 -7.95 22.95 -20.76
C LEU A 198 -6.61 23.32 -21.38
N ALA A 199 -6.42 23.09 -22.69
CA ALA A 199 -5.25 23.51 -23.43
C ALA A 199 -5.27 24.99 -23.85
N GLY A 200 -6.36 25.73 -23.57
CA GLY A 200 -6.50 27.14 -23.95
C GLY A 200 -6.66 27.35 -25.46
N VAL A 201 -7.09 26.33 -26.20
CA VAL A 201 -7.39 26.46 -27.63
C VAL A 201 -8.78 27.09 -27.75
N ASP A 202 -8.83 28.43 -27.78
CA ASP A 202 -10.03 29.17 -28.15
C ASP A 202 -10.44 28.75 -29.57
N ARG A 203 -11.63 28.16 -29.72
CA ARG A 203 -12.24 28.02 -31.04
C ARG A 203 -12.62 29.43 -31.47
N GLU A 204 -11.85 30.02 -32.39
CA GLU A 204 -12.32 31.16 -33.17
C GLU A 204 -13.68 30.77 -33.78
N VAL A 205 -14.74 31.38 -33.25
CA VAL A 205 -16.06 31.33 -33.85
C VAL A 205 -15.93 32.05 -35.19
N PRO A 206 -16.19 31.41 -36.34
CA PRO A 206 -16.17 32.13 -37.60
C PRO A 206 -17.24 33.22 -37.52
N GLY A 207 -16.80 34.47 -37.68
CA GLY A 207 -17.69 35.62 -37.69
C GLY A 207 -18.75 35.43 -38.76
N ASN A 208 -20.02 35.49 -38.37
CA ASN A 208 -21.12 35.68 -39.31
C ASN A 208 -21.02 37.12 -39.84
N GLU A 209 -20.64 37.27 -41.11
CA GLU A 209 -20.98 38.44 -41.93
C GLU A 209 -22.47 38.44 -42.29
#